data_AF-A0A7W1FGZ6-F1
#
_entry.id   AF-A0A7W1FGZ6-F1
#
_cell.length_a   1.000
_cell.length_b   1.000
_cell.length_c   1.000
_cell.angle_alpha   90.00
_cell.angle_beta   90.00
_cell.angle_gamma   90.00
#
_symmetry.space_group_name_H-M   'P 1'
#
loop_
_entity.id
_entity.type
_entity.pdbx_description
1 polymer ?
#
loop_
_entity_poly.entity_id
_entity_poly.type
_entity_poly.pdbx_seq_one_letter_code
_entity_poly.pdbx_strand_id
1 'polypeptide(L)'
;EICLYGGAVMCLVFKARPSTKDVDAIFEPVKYIRRAITKIAERNNLPLDWLNYGVKMFFVPHEKKKLFDWSNLRVYFPTGDYLLAMKVLSARAESFDLEDTMFLIRELKLQTIDEVLTIVKNYYPNKEVKSETVFQLEEMFERLK
;
A
#
# COMPACT_ATOMS: atom_id res chain seq x y z
N GLU A 1 -3.77 -2.40 -17.68
CA GLU A 1 -3.85 -1.45 -16.56
C GLU A 1 -2.99 -1.91 -15.40
N ILE A 2 -2.55 -0.98 -14.57
CA ILE A 2 -1.75 -1.21 -13.37
C ILE A 2 -2.40 -0.41 -12.24
N CYS A 3 -2.64 -1.01 -11.09
CA CYS A 3 -3.00 -0.31 -9.86
C CYS A 3 -1.81 -0.43 -8.90
N LEU A 4 -1.25 0.70 -8.51
CA LEU A 4 -0.13 0.79 -7.58
C LEU A 4 -0.65 0.73 -6.14
N TYR A 5 0.16 0.16 -5.26
CA TYR A 5 -0.09 0.06 -3.83
C TYR A 5 1.20 0.38 -3.06
N GLY A 6 1.15 0.30 -1.74
CA GLY A 6 2.34 0.32 -0.89
C GLY A 6 3.20 1.57 -1.06
N GLY A 7 4.52 1.40 -0.93
CA GLY A 7 5.48 2.51 -0.94
C GLY A 7 5.46 3.35 -2.23
N ALA A 8 5.12 2.75 -3.37
CA ALA A 8 5.03 3.48 -4.64
C ALA A 8 3.93 4.56 -4.61
N VAL A 9 2.79 4.28 -3.98
CA VAL A 9 1.71 5.28 -3.80
C VAL A 9 2.13 6.35 -2.79
N MET A 10 2.82 5.95 -1.72
CA MET A 10 3.34 6.89 -0.72
C MET A 10 4.33 7.90 -1.33
N CYS A 11 5.14 7.46 -2.29
CA CYS A 11 6.07 8.35 -3.00
C CYS A 11 5.37 9.22 -4.07
N LEU A 12 4.60 8.60 -4.97
CA LEU A 12 4.09 9.28 -6.17
C LEU A 12 2.85 10.14 -5.92
N VAL A 13 1.95 9.68 -5.06
CA VAL A 13 0.65 10.33 -4.82
C VAL A 13 0.74 11.22 -3.59
N PHE A 14 1.14 10.64 -2.47
CA PHE A 14 1.16 11.33 -1.18
C PHE A 14 2.41 12.18 -0.94
N LYS A 15 3.48 11.96 -1.72
CA LYS A 15 4.78 12.63 -1.56
C LYS A 15 5.30 12.55 -0.12
N ALA A 16 5.01 11.45 0.57
CA ALA A 16 5.38 11.24 1.98
C ALA A 16 6.90 11.07 2.14
N ARG A 17 7.57 10.49 1.14
CA ARG A 17 9.02 10.26 1.08
C ARG A 17 9.51 10.17 -0.37
N PRO A 18 10.82 10.37 -0.65
CA PRO A 18 11.31 10.52 -2.01
C PRO A 18 11.48 9.20 -2.79
N SER A 19 11.54 8.06 -2.13
CA SER A 19 11.83 6.78 -2.78
C SER A 19 11.26 5.57 -2.02
N THR A 20 11.12 4.47 -2.76
CA THR A 20 10.74 3.14 -2.28
C THR A 20 11.69 2.09 -2.89
N LYS A 21 11.82 0.92 -2.24
CA LYS A 21 12.70 -0.16 -2.70
C LYS A 21 12.14 -0.86 -3.95
N ASP A 22 10.82 -1.05 -3.96
CA ASP A 22 10.08 -1.76 -4.99
C ASP A 22 8.71 -1.11 -5.25
N VAL A 23 8.05 -1.60 -6.30
CA VAL A 23 6.74 -1.15 -6.77
C VAL A 23 5.73 -2.28 -6.60
N ASP A 24 4.86 -2.15 -5.60
CA ASP A 24 3.74 -3.05 -5.40
C ASP A 24 2.59 -2.73 -6.36
N ALA A 25 2.10 -3.72 -7.11
CA ALA A 25 1.00 -3.50 -8.03
C ALA A 25 0.10 -4.71 -8.29
N ILE A 26 -1.16 -4.43 -8.61
CA ILE A 26 -2.06 -5.38 -9.29
C ILE A 26 -2.25 -4.90 -10.71
N PHE A 27 -2.06 -5.79 -11.68
CA PHE A 27 -2.03 -5.40 -13.08
C PHE A 27 -2.63 -6.47 -13.99
N GLU A 28 -3.20 -6.00 -15.10
CA GLU A 28 -3.83 -6.83 -16.12
C GLU A 28 -3.53 -6.29 -17.53
N PRO A 29 -3.27 -7.14 -18.53
CA PRO A 29 -3.19 -8.61 -18.46
C PRO A 29 -1.85 -9.09 -17.85
N VAL A 30 -1.93 -9.95 -16.82
CA VAL A 30 -0.76 -10.42 -16.04
C VAL A 30 0.39 -10.94 -16.92
N LYS A 31 0.09 -11.78 -17.91
CA LYS A 31 1.11 -12.44 -18.76
C LYS A 31 1.98 -11.43 -19.52
N TYR A 32 1.38 -10.40 -20.10
CA TYR A 32 2.12 -9.43 -20.92
C TYR A 32 2.90 -8.45 -20.04
N ILE A 33 2.32 -8.05 -18.90
CA ILE A 33 3.00 -7.15 -17.98
C ILE A 33 4.18 -7.84 -17.30
N ARG A 34 4.08 -9.12 -16.90
CA ARG A 34 5.24 -9.89 -16.41
C ARG A 34 6.39 -9.96 -17.41
N ARG A 35 6.09 -10.17 -18.70
CA ARG A 35 7.12 -10.13 -19.76
C ARG A 35 7.78 -8.76 -19.88
N ALA A 36 7.02 -7.68 -19.70
CA ALA A 36 7.57 -6.32 -19.69
C ALA A 36 8.44 -6.07 -18.46
N ILE A 37 8.01 -6.52 -17.27
CA ILE A 37 8.76 -6.42 -16.01
C ILE A 37 10.15 -7.07 -16.15
N THR A 38 10.23 -8.30 -16.67
CA THR A 38 11.51 -8.99 -16.88
C THR A 38 12.42 -8.23 -17.85
N LYS A 39 11.89 -7.77 -18.99
CA LYS A 39 12.67 -7.00 -19.97
C LYS A 39 13.20 -5.69 -19.41
N ILE A 40 12.40 -4.98 -18.61
CA ILE A 40 12.82 -3.74 -17.95
C ILE A 40 13.87 -4.04 -16.88
N ALA A 41 13.72 -5.13 -16.13
CA ALA A 41 14.67 -5.55 -15.12
C ALA A 41 16.05 -5.81 -15.73
N GLU A 42 16.12 -6.62 -16.79
CA GLU A 42 17.36 -6.92 -17.52
C GLU A 42 18.03 -5.65 -18.08
N ARG A 43 17.26 -4.76 -18.69
CA ARG A 43 17.78 -3.52 -19.29
C ARG A 43 18.36 -2.54 -18.29
N ASN A 44 17.86 -2.53 -17.06
CA ASN A 44 18.21 -1.54 -16.03
C ASN A 44 18.96 -2.17 -14.85
N ASN A 45 19.34 -3.45 -14.95
CA ASN A 45 19.97 -4.20 -13.87
C ASN A 45 19.18 -4.13 -12.55
N LEU A 46 17.85 -4.26 -12.64
CA LEU A 46 16.96 -4.27 -11.47
C LEU A 46 16.69 -5.71 -11.00
N PRO A 47 16.39 -5.92 -9.71
CA PRO A 47 15.85 -7.17 -9.21
C PRO A 47 14.59 -7.58 -9.99
N LEU A 48 14.35 -8.88 -10.20
CA LEU A 48 13.19 -9.36 -10.98
C LEU A 48 11.84 -9.00 -10.34
N ASP A 49 11.85 -8.70 -9.04
CA ASP A 49 10.73 -8.29 -8.22
C ASP A 49 10.62 -6.77 -8.01
N TRP A 50 11.37 -5.96 -8.78
CA TRP A 50 11.29 -4.48 -8.72
C TRP A 50 9.85 -3.95 -8.89
N LEU A 51 9.02 -4.69 -9.63
CA LEU A 51 7.57 -4.52 -9.68
C LEU A 51 6.94 -5.87 -9.31
N ASN A 52 6.37 -5.95 -8.13
CA ASN A 52 5.86 -7.20 -7.57
C ASN A 52 4.32 -7.23 -7.55
N TYR A 53 3.77 -8.44 -7.52
CA TYR A 53 2.32 -8.72 -7.52
C TYR A 53 1.85 -9.28 -6.16
N GLY A 54 2.68 -9.13 -5.12
CA GLY A 54 2.48 -9.73 -3.80
C GLY A 54 1.24 -9.20 -3.09
N VAL A 55 0.91 -7.92 -3.31
CA VAL A 55 -0.29 -7.27 -2.78
C VAL A 55 -1.61 -7.96 -3.13
N LYS A 56 -1.63 -8.87 -4.12
CA LYS A 56 -2.81 -9.69 -4.42
C LYS A 56 -3.33 -10.45 -3.20
N MET A 57 -2.47 -10.87 -2.26
CA MET A 57 -2.89 -11.61 -1.08
C MET A 57 -3.80 -10.80 -0.13
N PHE A 58 -3.77 -9.47 -0.24
CA PHE A 58 -4.62 -8.55 0.51
C PHE A 58 -5.73 -7.95 -0.36
N PHE A 59 -5.91 -8.41 -1.60
CA PHE A 59 -6.88 -7.82 -2.50
C PHE A 59 -8.31 -8.10 -2.04
N VAL A 60 -9.07 -7.03 -1.82
CA VAL A 60 -10.53 -7.03 -1.73
C VAL A 60 -11.07 -5.93 -2.65
N PRO A 61 -12.33 -5.99 -3.13
CA PRO A 61 -12.90 -4.90 -3.92
C PRO A 61 -12.84 -3.57 -3.16
N HIS A 62 -12.32 -2.53 -3.81
CA HIS A 62 -12.15 -1.20 -3.23
C HIS A 62 -12.21 -0.12 -4.33
N GLU A 63 -12.43 1.12 -3.91
CA GLU A 63 -12.40 2.27 -4.81
C GLU A 63 -10.96 2.56 -5.28
N LYS A 64 -10.81 2.83 -6.58
CA LYS A 64 -9.53 3.16 -7.20
C LYS A 64 -9.63 4.51 -7.92
N LYS A 65 -8.64 5.36 -7.71
CA LYS A 65 -8.48 6.65 -8.38
C LYS A 65 -7.45 6.53 -9.50
N LYS A 66 -7.66 7.28 -10.58
CA LYS A 66 -6.76 7.27 -11.74
C LYS A 66 -5.55 8.17 -11.45
N LEU A 67 -4.35 7.66 -11.65
CA LEU A 67 -3.09 8.40 -11.56
C LEU A 67 -2.60 8.84 -12.95
N PHE A 68 -2.55 7.90 -13.90
CA PHE A 68 -2.16 8.17 -15.28
C PHE A 68 -3.18 7.58 -16.26
N ASP A 69 -3.42 8.29 -17.36
CA ASP A 69 -4.35 7.90 -18.42
C ASP A 69 -3.69 8.04 -19.79
N TRP A 70 -2.93 7.02 -20.20
CA TRP A 70 -2.34 6.97 -21.53
C TRP A 70 -3.14 6.02 -22.43
N SER A 71 -3.00 6.22 -23.75
CA SER A 71 -3.73 5.46 -24.78
C SER A 71 -3.64 3.93 -24.60
N ASN A 72 -2.50 3.43 -24.14
CA ASN A 72 -2.24 2.00 -23.98
C ASN A 72 -2.02 1.55 -22.52
N LEU A 73 -2.04 2.48 -21.57
CA LEU A 73 -1.79 2.18 -20.16
C LEU A 73 -2.52 3.16 -19.25
N ARG A 74 -3.41 2.59 -18.43
CA ARG A 74 -4.04 3.27 -17.30
C ARG A 74 -3.38 2.83 -16.02
N VAL A 75 -3.03 3.79 -15.18
CA VAL A 75 -2.44 3.59 -13.87
C VAL A 75 -3.39 4.11 -12.81
N TYR A 76 -3.63 3.32 -11.77
CA TYR A 76 -4.53 3.64 -10.67
C TYR A 76 -3.81 3.54 -9.33
N PHE A 77 -4.46 4.02 -8.29
CA PHE A 77 -4.09 3.81 -6.89
C PHE A 77 -5.38 3.71 -6.06
N PRO A 78 -5.38 2.98 -4.94
CA PRO A 78 -6.53 2.91 -4.04
C PRO A 78 -6.71 4.19 -3.21
N THR A 79 -7.84 4.30 -2.52
CA THR A 79 -8.08 5.31 -1.49
C THR A 79 -7.15 5.13 -0.27
N GLY A 80 -6.95 6.21 0.49
CA GLY A 80 -6.02 6.23 1.62
C GLY A 80 -6.41 5.29 2.76
N ASP A 81 -7.71 5.11 3.00
CA ASP A 81 -8.26 4.19 4.00
C ASP A 81 -7.96 2.72 3.64
N TYR A 82 -8.07 2.34 2.37
CA TYR A 82 -7.68 1.01 1.93
C TYR A 82 -6.18 0.76 2.10
N LEU A 83 -5.33 1.75 1.78
CA LEU A 83 -3.89 1.66 2.00
C LEU A 83 -3.55 1.53 3.48
N LEU A 84 -4.23 2.29 4.34
CA LEU A 84 -4.06 2.18 5.78
C LEU A 84 -4.43 0.78 6.26
N ALA A 85 -5.60 0.26 5.84
CA ALA A 85 -6.04 -1.08 6.17
C ALA A 85 -5.02 -2.15 5.76
N MET A 86 -4.50 -2.06 4.53
CA MET A 86 -3.45 -2.95 4.04
C MET A 86 -2.17 -2.86 4.86
N LYS A 87 -1.68 -1.64 5.16
CA LYS A 87 -0.45 -1.44 5.92
C LYS A 87 -0.55 -2.00 7.33
N VAL A 88 -1.66 -1.73 8.03
CA VAL A 88 -1.93 -2.28 9.36
C VAL A 88 -1.99 -3.81 9.31
N LEU A 89 -2.68 -4.40 8.34
CA LEU A 89 -2.81 -5.85 8.26
C LEU A 89 -1.51 -6.57 7.82
N SER A 90 -0.70 -5.92 6.98
CA SER A 90 0.55 -6.48 6.45
C SER A 90 1.76 -6.25 7.37
N ALA A 91 1.55 -5.52 8.48
CA ALA A 91 2.52 -5.24 9.51
C ALA A 91 3.32 -6.49 9.96
N ARG A 92 4.63 -6.33 10.01
CA ARG A 92 5.55 -7.30 10.61
C ARG A 92 6.34 -6.57 11.69
N ALA A 93 6.63 -7.23 12.80
CA ALA A 93 7.29 -6.61 13.95
C ALA A 93 8.57 -5.83 13.58
N GLU A 94 9.36 -6.34 12.62
CA GLU A 94 10.63 -5.74 12.17
C GLU A 94 10.49 -4.70 11.06
N SER A 95 9.33 -4.59 10.41
CA SER A 95 9.13 -3.75 9.22
C SER A 95 7.78 -3.03 9.22
N PHE A 96 7.22 -2.79 10.41
CA PHE A 96 6.05 -1.94 10.53
C PHE A 96 6.45 -0.54 10.10
N ASP A 97 5.94 -0.14 8.93
CA ASP A 97 6.23 1.16 8.34
C ASP A 97 5.44 2.25 9.09
N LEU A 98 5.98 2.61 10.26
CA LEU A 98 5.44 3.60 11.18
C LEU A 98 5.24 4.94 10.50
N GLU A 99 6.17 5.34 9.63
CA GLU A 99 6.13 6.63 8.93
C GLU A 99 4.95 6.69 7.97
N ASP A 100 4.81 5.68 7.09
CA ASP A 100 3.70 5.67 6.13
C ASP A 100 2.35 5.50 6.84
N THR A 101 2.29 4.73 7.93
CA THR A 101 1.06 4.56 8.73
C THR A 101 0.68 5.86 9.44
N MET A 102 1.64 6.55 10.06
CA MET A 102 1.42 7.84 10.71
C MET A 102 0.98 8.90 9.70
N PHE A 103 1.58 8.90 8.52
CA PHE A 103 1.18 9.78 7.42
C PHE A 103 -0.30 9.56 7.08
N LEU A 104 -0.73 8.32 6.86
CA LEU A 104 -2.11 8.01 6.48
C LEU A 104 -3.11 8.33 7.60
N ILE A 105 -2.76 8.09 8.86
CA ILE A 105 -3.58 8.48 10.02
C ILE A 105 -3.83 9.99 10.01
N ARG A 106 -2.79 10.80 9.78
CA ARG A 106 -2.90 12.26 9.71
C ARG A 106 -3.69 12.73 8.49
N GLU A 107 -3.43 12.15 7.32
CA GLU A 107 -4.12 12.47 6.07
C GLU A 107 -5.63 12.18 6.15
N LEU A 108 -5.99 11.05 6.77
CA LEU A 108 -7.38 10.66 7.01
C LEU A 108 -8.00 11.35 8.23
N LYS A 109 -7.22 12.15 8.97
CA LYS A 109 -7.61 12.90 10.17
C LYS A 109 -8.18 12.01 11.29
N LEU A 110 -7.66 10.80 11.42
CA LEU A 110 -8.09 9.86 12.45
C LEU A 110 -7.55 10.31 13.81
N GLN A 111 -8.41 10.27 14.82
CA GLN A 111 -8.16 10.73 16.18
C GLN A 111 -7.96 9.58 17.15
N THR A 112 -8.44 8.38 16.80
CA THR A 112 -8.35 7.22 17.69
C THR A 112 -7.90 5.94 16.97
N ILE A 113 -7.39 5.01 17.75
CA ILE A 113 -7.02 3.66 17.28
C ILE A 113 -8.26 2.91 16.82
N ASP A 114 -9.40 3.07 17.50
CA ASP A 114 -10.66 2.43 17.13
C ASP A 114 -11.12 2.81 15.73
N GLU A 115 -10.87 4.06 15.28
CA GLU A 115 -11.16 4.47 13.91
C GLU A 115 -10.27 3.72 12.90
N VAL A 116 -8.98 3.55 13.21
CA VAL A 116 -8.05 2.76 12.38
C VAL A 116 -8.50 1.30 12.31
N LEU A 117 -8.82 0.68 13.45
CA LEU A 117 -9.27 -0.70 13.51
C LEU A 117 -10.62 -0.90 12.82
N THR A 118 -11.50 0.10 12.88
CA THR A 118 -12.78 0.11 12.14
C THR A 118 -12.54 0.11 10.64
N ILE A 119 -11.60 0.93 10.14
CA ILE A 119 -11.19 0.92 8.72
C ILE A 119 -10.68 -0.47 8.31
N VAL A 120 -9.81 -1.10 9.12
CA VAL A 120 -9.32 -2.45 8.84
C VAL A 120 -10.48 -3.44 8.76
N LYS A 121 -11.40 -3.40 9.72
CA LYS A 121 -12.55 -4.32 9.80
C LYS A 121 -13.52 -4.15 8.62
N ASN A 122 -13.69 -2.92 8.11
CA ASN A 122 -14.54 -2.65 6.94
C ASN A 122 -14.03 -3.35 5.68
N TYR A 123 -12.70 -3.45 5.50
CA TYR A 123 -12.10 -4.14 4.37
C TYR A 123 -11.84 -5.63 4.63
N TYR A 124 -11.52 -6.01 5.87
CA TYR A 124 -11.09 -7.35 6.26
C TYR A 124 -11.85 -7.86 7.50
N PRO A 125 -13.18 -8.09 7.41
CA PRO A 125 -14.01 -8.39 8.58
C PRO A 125 -13.65 -9.68 9.31
N ASN A 126 -12.97 -10.61 8.62
CA ASN A 126 -12.57 -11.92 9.15
C ASN A 126 -11.06 -12.01 9.44
N LYS A 127 -10.36 -10.87 9.50
CA LYS A 127 -8.93 -10.81 9.81
C LYS A 127 -8.73 -10.10 11.13
N GLU A 128 -7.87 -10.66 11.95
CA GLU A 128 -7.44 -10.04 13.20
C GLU A 128 -6.15 -9.26 12.97
N VAL A 129 -6.09 -8.05 13.56
CA VAL A 129 -4.85 -7.28 13.63
C VAL A 129 -4.00 -7.89 14.74
N LYS A 130 -2.72 -8.09 14.46
CA LYS A 130 -1.79 -8.67 15.43
C LYS A 130 -1.64 -7.76 16.64
N SER A 131 -1.54 -8.34 17.84
CA SER A 131 -1.39 -7.60 19.09
C SER A 131 -0.19 -6.64 19.07
N GLU A 132 0.91 -7.03 18.45
CA GLU A 132 2.11 -6.19 18.31
C GLU A 132 1.82 -4.94 17.46
N THR A 133 1.00 -5.07 16.42
CA THR A 133 0.59 -3.95 15.58
C THR A 133 -0.37 -3.02 16.32
N VAL A 134 -1.28 -3.57 17.13
CA VAL A 134 -2.15 -2.76 17.99
C VAL A 134 -1.31 -1.95 18.99
N PHE A 135 -0.34 -2.59 19.65
CA PHE A 135 0.58 -1.92 20.57
C PHE A 135 1.37 -0.79 19.88
N GLN A 136 1.86 -1.03 18.66
CA GLN A 136 2.54 0.02 17.88
C GLN A 136 1.61 1.20 17.54
N LEU A 137 0.34 0.93 17.22
CA LEU A 137 -0.65 1.99 17.01
C LEU A 137 -0.91 2.77 18.31
N GLU A 138 -1.00 2.09 19.47
CA GLU A 138 -1.13 2.73 20.78
C GLU A 138 0.00 3.72 21.05
N GLU A 139 1.26 3.27 20.92
CA GLU A 139 2.42 4.14 21.08
C GLU A 139 2.41 5.33 20.09
N MET A 140 1.92 5.12 18.87
CA MET A 140 1.82 6.19 17.87
C MET A 140 0.82 7.27 18.30
N PHE A 141 -0.38 6.89 18.74
CA PHE A 141 -1.39 7.85 19.18
C PHE A 141 -0.99 8.57 20.46
N GLU A 142 -0.21 7.94 21.35
CA GLU A 142 0.38 8.63 22.50
C GLU A 142 1.37 9.73 22.09
N ARG A 143 2.17 9.51 21.04
CA ARG A 143 3.13 10.50 20.51
C ARG A 143 2.48 11.63 19.70
N LEU A 144 1.23 11.44 19.26
CA LEU A 144 0.47 12.44 18.50
C LEU A 144 -0.32 13.41 19.39
N LYS A 145 -0.46 13.10 20.69
CA LYS A 145 -1.00 14.02 21.71
C LYS A 145 0.01 15.10 22.06
#